data_AF-A0A3B9ZCT4-F1
#
_entry.id   AF-A0A3B9ZCT4-F1
#
_cell.length_a   1.000
_cell.length_b   1.000
_cell.length_c   1.000
_cell.angle_alpha   90.00
_cell.angle_beta   90.00
_cell.angle_gamma   90.00
#
_symmetry.space_group_name_H-M   'P 1'
#
loop_
_entity.id
_entity.type
_entity.pdbx_description
1 polymer ?
#
loop_
_entity_poly.entity_id
_entity_poly.type
_entity_poly.pdbx_seq_one_letter_code
_entity_poly.pdbx_strand_id
1 'polypeptide(L)'
;MCGFVGFTGPLADKQSVIDEMLNRIHHRGPDWQDSYIDDDVVLGFARLSIIDLEGGRQPMENEDGSMVLVFNGEIYNFQGIREELIEKGHVFKTRSDSEVLLHGYEEYGPELLNKLRGMFAFTIWDKKKKKLFGA
;
A
#
# COMPACT_ATOMS: atom_id res chain seq x y z
N MET A 1 -3.09 15.00 4.67
CA MET A 1 -3.76 13.81 4.11
C MET A 1 -2.85 13.29 3.01
N CYS A 2 -2.31 12.08 3.13
CA CYS A 2 -1.34 11.49 2.19
C CYS A 2 -1.88 11.38 0.74
N GLY A 3 -1.05 10.91 -0.17
CA GLY A 3 -1.44 10.58 -1.54
C GLY A 3 -0.57 9.48 -2.12
N PHE A 4 -1.09 8.78 -3.12
CA PHE A 4 -0.32 7.83 -3.91
C PHE A 4 -0.60 8.02 -5.40
N VAL A 5 0.36 7.60 -6.21
CA VAL A 5 0.33 7.66 -7.67
C VAL A 5 0.92 6.37 -8.21
N GLY A 6 0.60 6.00 -9.45
CA GLY A 6 1.22 4.85 -10.09
C GLY A 6 0.84 4.72 -11.54
N PHE A 7 1.61 3.92 -12.27
CA PHE A 7 1.36 3.59 -13.66
C PHE A 7 1.84 2.16 -13.99
N THR A 8 1.31 1.61 -15.08
CA THR A 8 1.74 0.34 -15.65
C THR A 8 2.22 0.56 -17.08
N GLY A 9 3.03 -0.35 -17.59
CA GLY A 9 3.47 -0.36 -18.97
C GLY A 9 4.94 0.03 -19.19
N PRO A 10 5.45 -0.18 -20.42
CA PRO A 10 6.85 0.01 -20.73
C PRO A 10 7.16 1.50 -20.88
N LEU A 11 7.95 2.04 -19.94
CA LEU A 11 8.56 3.36 -20.02
C LEU A 11 10.07 3.22 -19.80
N ALA A 12 10.85 3.97 -20.59
CA ALA A 12 12.30 3.92 -20.54
C ALA A 12 12.88 4.59 -19.28
N ASP A 13 12.29 5.71 -18.85
CA ASP A 13 12.72 6.46 -17.66
C ASP A 13 11.61 6.45 -16.59
N LYS A 14 11.43 5.30 -15.94
CA LYS A 14 10.41 5.12 -14.89
C LYS A 14 10.64 6.05 -13.69
N GLN A 15 11.90 6.29 -13.34
CA GLN A 15 12.27 7.11 -12.17
C GLN A 15 11.86 8.57 -12.38
N SER A 16 12.26 9.19 -13.49
CA SER A 16 11.91 10.60 -13.75
C SER A 16 10.39 10.80 -13.79
N VAL A 17 9.64 9.86 -14.37
CA VAL A 17 8.18 9.94 -14.45
C VAL A 17 7.53 9.85 -13.06
N ILE A 18 7.95 8.90 -12.22
CA ILE A 18 7.34 8.78 -10.88
C ILE A 18 7.71 9.98 -9.99
N ASP A 19 8.92 10.52 -10.11
CA ASP A 19 9.36 11.72 -9.38
C ASP A 19 8.50 12.94 -9.75
N GLU A 20 8.21 13.13 -11.04
CA GLU A 20 7.31 14.20 -11.50
C GLU A 20 5.88 14.00 -10.96
N MET A 21 5.37 12.76 -11.00
CA MET A 21 4.03 12.44 -10.48
C MET A 21 3.95 12.69 -8.96
N LEU A 22 4.98 12.30 -8.20
CA LEU A 22 5.09 12.57 -6.76
C LEU A 22 5.16 14.06 -6.46
N ASN A 23 5.91 14.84 -7.24
CA ASN A 23 6.00 16.28 -7.07
C ASN A 23 4.62 16.96 -7.25
N ARG A 24 3.78 16.48 -8.19
CA ARG A 24 2.41 17.00 -8.37
C ARG A 24 1.52 16.80 -7.14
N ILE A 25 1.73 15.73 -6.39
CA ILE A 25 0.98 15.42 -5.17
C ILE A 25 1.74 15.76 -3.88
N HIS A 26 2.89 16.44 -3.96
CA HIS A 26 3.73 16.75 -2.79
C HIS A 26 2.98 17.45 -1.66
N HIS A 27 2.09 18.38 -2.01
CA HIS A 27 1.24 19.11 -1.05
C HIS A 27 0.36 18.21 -0.16
N ARG A 28 0.12 16.95 -0.55
CA ARG A 28 -0.61 15.96 0.25
C ARG A 28 0.27 15.29 1.30
N GLY A 29 1.56 15.13 1.00
CA GLY A 29 2.51 14.47 1.88
C GLY A 29 3.89 15.13 1.82
N PRO A 30 4.05 16.29 2.47
CA PRO A 30 5.28 17.08 2.40
C PRO A 30 6.44 16.48 3.20
N ASP A 31 6.15 15.57 4.13
CA ASP A 31 7.15 15.11 5.10
C ASP A 31 8.05 14.02 4.52
N TRP A 32 7.49 13.16 3.65
CA TRP A 32 8.22 12.03 3.10
C TRP A 32 7.59 11.50 1.81
N GLN A 33 8.44 11.06 0.88
CA GLN A 33 8.03 10.44 -0.38
C GLN A 33 8.93 9.23 -0.66
N ASP A 34 8.35 8.23 -1.31
CA ASP A 34 9.07 7.04 -1.76
C ASP A 34 8.36 6.36 -2.92
N SER A 35 9.06 5.47 -3.61
CA SER A 35 8.56 4.76 -4.78
C SER A 35 9.01 3.32 -4.84
N TYR A 36 8.16 2.49 -5.43
CA TYR A 36 8.45 1.12 -5.82
C TYR A 36 8.43 1.06 -7.35
N ILE A 37 9.50 0.50 -7.92
CA ILE A 37 9.67 0.37 -9.37
C ILE A 37 10.03 -1.08 -9.66
N ASP A 38 9.21 -1.74 -10.48
CA ASP A 38 9.59 -2.99 -11.14
C ASP A 38 9.30 -2.95 -12.64
N ASP A 39 9.43 -4.10 -13.31
CA ASP A 39 9.24 -4.23 -14.75
C ASP A 39 7.82 -3.91 -15.23
N ASP A 40 6.80 -4.24 -14.43
CA ASP A 40 5.39 -4.22 -14.82
C ASP A 40 4.62 -3.03 -14.22
N VAL A 41 5.00 -2.57 -13.01
CA VAL A 41 4.32 -1.51 -12.26
C VAL A 41 5.30 -0.53 -11.61
N VAL A 42 4.84 0.72 -11.50
CA VAL A 42 5.48 1.75 -10.71
C VAL A 42 4.46 2.37 -9.77
N LEU A 43 4.79 2.44 -8.48
CA LEU A 43 3.95 2.99 -7.43
C LEU A 43 4.74 4.04 -6.65
N GLY A 44 4.10 5.14 -6.29
CA GLY A 44 4.70 6.22 -5.51
C GLY A 44 3.77 6.63 -4.37
N PHE A 45 4.34 6.97 -3.22
CA PHE A 45 3.62 7.41 -2.04
C PHE A 45 4.17 8.73 -1.51
N ALA A 46 3.28 9.64 -1.10
CA ALA A 46 3.60 10.88 -0.41
C ALA A 46 2.87 10.93 0.92
N ARG A 47 3.62 11.05 2.02
CA ARG A 47 3.12 10.94 3.38
C ARG A 47 3.08 12.29 4.11
N LEU A 48 1.96 12.57 4.77
CA LEU A 48 1.88 13.55 5.86
C LEU A 48 1.91 12.78 7.17
N SER A 49 2.92 13.02 7.99
CA SER A 49 3.17 12.33 9.24
C SER A 49 2.50 13.09 10.38
N ILE A 50 1.32 12.63 10.81
CA ILE A 50 0.60 13.20 11.95
C ILE A 50 0.94 12.43 13.24
N ILE A 51 1.01 11.09 13.18
CA ILE A 51 1.37 10.19 14.31
C ILE A 51 2.24 9.03 13.77
N ASP A 52 3.28 8.66 14.52
CA ASP A 52 4.21 7.52 14.30
C ASP A 52 4.94 7.48 12.95
N LEU A 53 6.17 8.01 12.91
CA LEU A 53 6.99 8.11 11.69
C LEU A 53 7.50 6.76 11.16
N GLU A 54 7.60 5.70 11.98
CA GLU A 54 8.29 4.46 11.58
C GLU A 54 7.34 3.34 11.17
N GLY A 55 6.20 3.20 11.83
CA GLY A 55 5.32 2.02 11.71
C GLY A 55 4.50 1.86 10.43
N GLY A 56 4.64 2.73 9.43
CA GLY A 56 3.75 2.76 8.26
C GLY A 56 4.38 3.37 7.01
N ARG A 57 5.66 3.09 6.77
CA ARG A 57 6.32 3.46 5.50
C ARG A 57 5.68 2.72 4.33
N GLN A 58 5.55 3.42 3.21
CA GLN A 58 4.93 2.88 2.00
C GLN A 58 5.71 3.37 0.76
N PRO A 59 5.81 2.60 -0.33
CA PRO A 59 5.11 1.34 -0.57
C PRO A 59 5.51 0.23 0.41
N MET A 60 4.50 -0.48 0.93
CA MET A 60 4.67 -1.51 1.95
C MET A 60 4.71 -2.88 1.30
N GLU A 61 5.72 -3.68 1.60
CA GLU A 61 5.79 -5.06 1.14
C GLU A 61 5.30 -6.04 2.22
N ASN A 62 4.72 -7.15 1.78
CA ASN A 62 4.39 -8.27 2.67
C ASN A 62 5.66 -9.00 3.16
N GLU A 63 5.49 -10.10 3.88
CA GLU A 63 6.58 -10.79 4.56
C GLU A 63 7.65 -11.33 3.61
N ASP A 64 7.22 -11.85 2.45
CA ASP A 64 8.07 -12.47 1.42
C ASP A 64 8.37 -11.55 0.23
N GLY A 65 7.89 -10.30 0.27
CA GLY A 65 8.08 -9.32 -0.80
C GLY A 65 7.36 -9.66 -2.10
N SER A 66 6.38 -10.57 -2.10
CA SER A 66 5.60 -10.91 -3.29
C SER A 66 4.40 -10.01 -3.52
N MET A 67 4.03 -9.17 -2.55
CA MET A 67 2.99 -8.16 -2.69
C MET A 67 3.46 -6.78 -2.23
N VAL A 68 2.96 -5.73 -2.90
CA VAL A 68 3.28 -4.33 -2.59
C VAL A 68 2.01 -3.51 -2.46
N LEU A 69 1.86 -2.76 -1.36
CA LEU A 69 0.72 -1.92 -1.03
C LEU A 69 1.11 -0.43 -1.06
N VAL A 70 0.25 0.37 -1.67
CA VAL A 70 0.12 1.80 -1.34
C VAL A 70 -1.33 2.09 -0.90
N PHE A 71 -1.50 2.90 0.13
CA PHE A 71 -2.72 3.08 0.88
C PHE A 71 -2.81 4.51 1.43
N ASN A 72 -3.90 5.20 1.09
CA ASN A 72 -4.30 6.44 1.75
C ASN A 72 -5.66 6.23 2.42
N GLY A 73 -5.71 6.35 3.73
CA GLY A 73 -6.95 6.18 4.49
C GLY A 73 -6.70 5.78 5.92
N GLU A 74 -7.76 5.26 6.54
CA GLU A 74 -7.73 4.62 7.85
C GLU A 74 -8.69 3.43 7.85
N ILE A 75 -8.22 2.27 8.31
CA ILE A 75 -9.06 1.07 8.51
C ILE A 75 -9.45 0.99 9.98
N TYR A 76 -10.67 1.39 10.33
CA TYR A 76 -11.11 1.53 11.72
C TYR A 76 -11.22 0.19 12.46
N ASN A 77 -11.55 -0.88 11.75
CA ASN A 77 -11.70 -2.22 12.34
C ASN A 77 -10.46 -3.11 12.16
N PHE A 78 -9.29 -2.53 11.90
CA PHE A 78 -8.07 -3.29 11.59
C PHE A 78 -7.67 -4.27 12.70
N GLN A 79 -7.92 -3.95 13.97
CA GLN A 79 -7.53 -4.80 15.10
C GLN A 79 -8.22 -6.18 15.04
N GLY A 80 -9.54 -6.21 14.79
CA GLY A 80 -10.27 -7.46 14.67
C GLY A 80 -9.87 -8.27 13.44
N ILE A 81 -9.64 -7.59 12.30
CA ILE A 81 -9.16 -8.25 11.08
C ILE A 81 -7.76 -8.85 11.31
N ARG A 82 -6.89 -8.12 12.01
CA ARG A 82 -5.54 -8.58 12.36
C ARG A 82 -5.58 -9.85 13.22
N GLU A 83 -6.45 -9.89 14.23
CA GLU A 83 -6.62 -11.07 15.08
C GLU A 83 -7.05 -12.29 14.25
N GLU A 84 -8.07 -12.13 13.39
CA GLU A 84 -8.52 -13.20 12.47
C GLU A 84 -7.38 -13.72 11.56
N LEU A 85 -6.54 -12.82 11.05
CA LEU A 85 -5.43 -13.18 10.16
C LEU A 85 -4.27 -13.84 10.90
N ILE A 86 -3.97 -13.42 12.13
CA ILE A 86 -2.96 -14.07 12.98
C ILE A 86 -3.39 -15.51 13.31
N GLU A 87 -4.67 -15.73 13.62
CA GLU A 87 -5.22 -17.08 13.86
C GLU A 87 -5.09 -18.00 12.64
N LYS A 88 -5.07 -17.42 11.44
CA LYS A 88 -4.85 -18.12 10.16
C LYS A 88 -3.37 -18.30 9.79
N GLY A 89 -2.46 -17.75 10.59
CA GLY A 89 -1.02 -17.95 10.45
C GLY A 89 -0.26 -16.81 9.77
N HIS A 90 -0.90 -15.67 9.49
CA HIS A 90 -0.19 -14.50 8.94
C HIS A 90 0.74 -13.85 9.98
N VAL A 91 1.89 -13.37 9.52
CA VAL A 91 2.93 -12.76 10.36
C VAL A 91 3.08 -11.28 10.04
N PHE A 92 2.57 -10.44 10.94
CA PHE A 92 2.66 -8.98 10.82
C PHE A 92 3.99 -8.45 11.34
N LYS A 93 4.60 -7.52 10.60
CA LYS A 93 5.83 -6.79 10.93
C LYS A 93 5.57 -5.45 11.63
N THR A 94 4.43 -4.83 11.38
CA THR A 94 4.08 -3.50 11.90
C THR A 94 2.86 -3.56 12.81
N ARG A 95 2.50 -2.42 13.41
CA ARG A 95 1.23 -2.21 14.10
C ARG A 95 0.29 -1.29 13.30
N SER A 96 0.65 -0.93 12.06
CA SER A 96 -0.19 -0.08 11.23
C SER A 96 -1.45 -0.84 10.80
N ASP A 97 -2.53 -0.08 10.71
CA ASP A 97 -3.79 -0.50 10.12
C ASP A 97 -3.63 -0.93 8.66
N SER A 98 -2.72 -0.31 7.90
CA SER A 98 -2.51 -0.61 6.48
C SER A 98 -2.06 -2.04 6.18
N GLU A 99 -1.28 -2.67 7.08
CA GLU A 99 -0.74 -4.01 6.86
C GLU A 99 -1.85 -5.09 6.80
N VAL A 100 -3.02 -4.84 7.40
CA VAL A 100 -4.16 -5.77 7.30
C VAL A 100 -4.69 -5.88 5.87
N LEU A 101 -4.40 -4.90 5.00
CA LEU A 101 -4.79 -4.94 3.59
C LEU A 101 -3.95 -5.94 2.80
N LEU A 102 -2.64 -6.03 3.08
CA LEU A 102 -1.76 -7.02 2.44
C LEU A 102 -2.20 -8.43 2.80
N HIS A 103 -2.17 -8.76 4.09
CA HIS A 103 -2.53 -10.09 4.56
C HIS A 103 -4.01 -10.43 4.33
N GLY A 104 -4.88 -9.44 4.41
CA GLY A 104 -6.30 -9.60 4.07
C GLY A 104 -6.50 -9.97 2.59
N TYR A 105 -5.74 -9.37 1.68
CA TYR A 105 -5.84 -9.68 0.26
C TYR A 105 -5.17 -11.03 -0.08
N GLU A 106 -4.10 -11.41 0.62
CA GLU A 106 -3.51 -12.74 0.52
C GLU A 106 -4.52 -13.84 0.86
N GLU A 107 -5.25 -13.68 1.95
CA GLU A 107 -6.20 -14.66 2.47
C GLU A 107 -7.54 -14.65 1.70
N TYR A 108 -8.11 -13.45 1.49
CA TYR A 108 -9.49 -13.30 0.99
C TYR A 108 -9.56 -12.81 -0.46
N GLY A 109 -8.46 -12.34 -1.04
CA GLY A 109 -8.48 -11.66 -2.32
C GLY A 109 -9.42 -10.44 -2.32
N PRO A 110 -10.17 -10.19 -3.42
CA PRO A 110 -11.10 -9.07 -3.50
C PRO A 110 -12.23 -9.08 -2.46
N GLU A 111 -12.58 -10.25 -1.91
CA GLU A 111 -13.62 -10.37 -0.87
C GLU A 111 -13.23 -9.69 0.45
N LEU A 112 -11.96 -9.32 0.61
CA LEU A 112 -11.49 -8.44 1.69
C LEU A 112 -12.36 -7.19 1.84
N LEU A 113 -12.81 -6.60 0.73
CA LEU A 113 -13.59 -5.34 0.77
C LEU A 113 -14.86 -5.46 1.63
N ASN A 114 -15.47 -6.65 1.69
CA ASN A 114 -16.66 -6.90 2.51
C ASN A 114 -16.36 -6.89 4.03
N LYS A 115 -15.08 -6.95 4.43
CA LYS A 115 -14.63 -6.92 5.82
C LYS A 115 -14.16 -5.54 6.27
N LEU A 116 -13.82 -4.64 5.36
CA LEU A 116 -13.22 -3.35 5.71
C LEU A 116 -14.27 -2.36 6.22
N ARG A 117 -13.93 -1.63 7.29
CA ARG A 117 -14.66 -0.45 7.75
C ARG A 117 -13.69 0.71 7.85
N GLY A 118 -13.91 1.75 7.08
CA GLY A 118 -12.97 2.86 6.99
C GLY A 118 -13.27 3.82 5.87
N MET A 119 -12.34 4.73 5.69
CA MET A 119 -12.21 5.55 4.48
C MET A 119 -10.85 5.20 3.87
N PHE A 120 -10.83 4.72 2.64
CA PHE A 120 -9.60 4.23 2.04
C PHE A 120 -9.59 4.41 0.53
N ALA A 121 -8.39 4.53 0.01
CA ALA A 121 -8.02 4.23 -1.35
C ALA A 121 -6.69 3.47 -1.30
N PHE A 122 -6.57 2.38 -2.04
CA PHE A 122 -5.32 1.63 -2.09
C PHE A 122 -5.10 0.91 -3.42
N THR A 123 -3.86 0.47 -3.62
CA THR A 123 -3.54 -0.54 -4.62
C THR A 123 -2.62 -1.60 -4.05
N ILE A 124 -2.86 -2.86 -4.42
CA ILE A 124 -2.01 -4.01 -4.11
C ILE A 124 -1.50 -4.58 -5.42
N TRP A 125 -0.17 -4.62 -5.57
CA TRP A 125 0.51 -5.31 -6.65
C TRP A 125 0.88 -6.72 -6.22
N ASP A 126 0.31 -7.74 -6.86
CA ASP A 126 0.65 -9.15 -6.69
C ASP A 126 1.66 -9.56 -7.77
N LYS A 127 2.94 -9.65 -7.40
CA LYS A 127 4.06 -9.96 -8.32
C LYS A 127 3.94 -11.37 -8.90
N LYS A 128 3.43 -12.33 -8.11
CA LYS A 128 3.28 -13.73 -8.53
C LYS A 128 2.22 -13.87 -9.61
N LYS A 129 1.11 -13.14 -9.48
CA LYS A 129 0.00 -13.16 -10.45
C LYS A 129 0.10 -12.08 -11.53
N LYS A 130 1.09 -11.19 -11.44
CA LYS A 130 1.21 -9.98 -12.26
C LYS A 130 -0.11 -9.20 -12.31
N LYS A 131 -0.71 -8.96 -11.15
CA LYS A 131 -2.03 -8.32 -11.04
C LYS A 131 -2.00 -7.14 -10.09
N LEU A 132 -2.45 -5.99 -10.59
CA LEU A 132 -2.75 -4.83 -9.78
C LEU A 132 -4.22 -4.86 -9.40
N PHE A 133 -4.50 -4.79 -8.10
CA PHE A 133 -5.84 -4.63 -7.55
C PHE A 133 -5.94 -3.26 -6.89
N GLY A 134 -7.00 -2.51 -7.18
CA GLY A 134 -7.25 -1.20 -6.59
C GLY A 134 -8.70 -1.06 -6.13
N ALA A 135 -8.89 -0.37 -5.01
CA ALA A 135 -10.19 -0.12 -4.39
C ALA A 135 -10.19 1.20 -3.62
#